data_AF-A0AAN7WYB4-F1
#
_entry.id   AF-A0AAN7WYB4-F1
#
_cell.length_a   1.000
_cell.length_b   1.000
_cell.length_c   1.000
_cell.angle_alpha   90.00
_cell.angle_beta   90.00
_cell.angle_gamma   90.00
#
_symmetry.space_group_name_H-M   'P 1'
#
loop_
_entity.id
_entity.type
_entity.pdbx_description
1 polymer ?
#
loop_
_entity_poly.entity_id
_entity_poly.type
_entity_poly.pdbx_seq_one_letter_code
_entity_poly.pdbx_strand_id
1 'polypeptide(L)' 'MGDIGGLHLCTWRKDSRLKTYLGLLVLLHLVVHSEASSVSKSCEKNCFSGKCMNGSCVCEHGWVGDQCQHCQGRFK' A
#
# COMPACT_ATOMS: atom_id res chain seq x y z
N MET A 1 -30.35 -23.06 41.80
CA MET A 1 -30.14 -23.54 40.43
C MET A 1 -30.50 -22.40 39.50
N GLY A 2 -29.53 -21.90 38.72
CA GLY A 2 -29.65 -20.63 38.00
C GLY A 2 -30.30 -20.78 36.62
N ASP A 3 -31.35 -20.00 36.38
CA ASP A 3 -31.98 -19.82 35.08
C ASP A 3 -31.31 -18.65 34.34
N ILE A 4 -30.19 -18.93 33.66
CA ILE A 4 -29.43 -17.96 32.83
C ILE A 4 -29.33 -18.46 31.37
N GLY A 5 -30.38 -19.12 30.87
CA GLY A 5 -30.37 -19.76 29.54
C GLY A 5 -30.94 -18.93 28.38
N GLY A 6 -31.80 -17.93 28.66
CA GLY A 6 -32.63 -17.30 27.62
C GLY A 6 -32.06 -16.02 26.98
N LEU A 7 -31.22 -15.26 27.69
CA LEU A 7 -30.78 -13.93 27.23
C LEU A 7 -29.45 -13.96 26.46
N HIS A 8 -28.64 -15.02 26.59
CA HIS A 8 -27.30 -15.10 26.01
C HIS A 8 -27.31 -15.44 24.50
N LEU A 9 -28.38 -16.05 23.98
CA LEU A 9 -28.44 -16.49 22.58
C LEU A 9 -28.79 -15.34 21.60
N CYS A 10 -29.60 -14.37 22.04
CA CYS A 10 -29.97 -13.20 21.25
C CYS A 10 -28.84 -12.15 21.22
N THR A 11 -28.08 -12.04 22.30
CA THR A 11 -26.91 -11.16 22.37
C THR A 11 -25.75 -11.72 21.58
N TRP A 12 -25.51 -13.04 21.57
CA TRP A 12 -24.44 -13.67 20.78
C TRP A 12 -24.62 -13.44 19.27
N ARG A 13 -25.84 -13.55 18.72
CA ARG A 13 -26.09 -13.32 17.28
C ARG A 13 -25.86 -11.86 16.85
N LYS A 14 -26.10 -10.89 17.76
CA LYS A 14 -25.88 -9.45 17.52
C LYS A 14 -24.44 -9.03 17.78
N ASP A 15 -23.83 -9.58 18.82
CA ASP A 15 -22.44 -9.37 19.22
C ASP A 15 -21.48 -9.92 18.17
N SER A 16 -21.77 -11.10 17.62
CA SER A 16 -20.99 -11.68 16.51
C SER A 16 -21.09 -10.82 15.25
N ARG A 17 -22.28 -10.35 14.88
CA ARG A 17 -22.48 -9.47 13.71
C ARG A 17 -21.82 -8.11 13.87
N LEU A 18 -21.87 -7.55 15.08
CA LEU A 18 -21.21 -6.29 15.43
C LEU A 18 -19.68 -6.43 15.43
N LYS A 19 -19.14 -7.54 15.95
CA LYS A 19 -17.71 -7.88 15.91
C LYS A 19 -17.23 -8.11 14.49
N THR A 20 -18.01 -8.81 13.65
CA THR A 20 -17.69 -8.96 12.22
C THR A 20 -17.69 -7.61 11.53
N TYR A 21 -18.68 -6.75 11.79
CA TYR A 21 -18.75 -5.40 11.21
C TYR A 21 -17.57 -4.51 11.67
N LEU A 22 -17.21 -4.55 12.95
CA LEU A 22 -16.03 -3.88 13.50
C LEU A 22 -14.74 -4.40 12.85
N GLY A 23 -14.61 -5.71 12.67
CA GLY A 23 -13.48 -6.31 11.97
C GLY A 23 -13.38 -5.87 10.50
N LEU A 24 -14.50 -5.87 9.77
CA LEU A 24 -14.57 -5.38 8.39
C LEU A 24 -14.25 -3.88 8.30
N LEU A 25 -14.73 -3.06 9.23
CA LEU A 25 -14.38 -1.65 9.33
C LEU A 25 -12.88 -1.46 9.58
N VAL A 26 -12.29 -2.19 10.53
CA VAL A 26 -10.85 -2.11 10.82
C VAL A 26 -10.03 -2.54 9.60
N LEU A 27 -10.42 -3.61 8.90
CA LEU A 27 -9.77 -4.03 7.66
C LEU A 27 -9.90 -2.98 6.55
N LEU A 28 -11.09 -2.40 6.37
CA LEU A 28 -11.30 -1.33 5.39
C LEU A 28 -10.47 -0.09 5.75
N HIS A 29 -10.42 0.30 7.03
CA HIS A 29 -9.56 1.38 7.49
C HIS A 29 -8.08 1.08 7.29
N LEU A 30 -7.63 -0.15 7.54
CA LEU A 30 -6.26 -0.58 7.28
C LEU A 30 -5.95 -0.58 5.79
N VAL A 31 -6.87 -1.00 4.93
CA VAL A 31 -6.72 -0.94 3.48
C VAL A 31 -6.67 0.53 3.02
N VAL A 32 -7.62 1.36 3.42
CA VAL A 32 -7.66 2.79 3.10
C VAL A 32 -6.44 3.54 3.63
N HIS A 33 -5.95 3.21 4.83
CA HIS A 33 -4.70 3.75 5.36
C HIS A 33 -3.47 3.13 4.69
N SER A 34 -3.55 1.89 4.19
CA SER A 34 -2.49 1.27 3.37
C SER A 34 -2.46 1.84 1.95
N GLU A 35 -3.48 2.58 1.52
CA GLU A 35 -3.47 3.33 0.25
C GLU A 35 -2.66 4.63 0.36
N ALA A 36 -2.30 5.05 1.59
CA ALA A 36 -1.19 5.98 1.82
C ALA A 36 0.18 5.29 1.61
N SER A 37 0.19 3.96 1.48
CA SER A 37 1.24 3.15 0.86
C SER A 37 0.75 2.58 -0.47
N SER A 38 0.02 3.38 -1.27
CA SER A 38 0.45 3.44 -2.67
C SER A 38 1.89 3.91 -2.59
N VAL A 39 2.81 2.94 -2.43
CA VAL A 39 4.25 3.11 -2.49
C VAL A 39 4.41 4.15 -3.55
N SER A 40 4.75 5.36 -3.08
CA SER A 40 5.07 6.47 -3.93
C SER A 40 5.92 5.81 -4.99
N LYS A 41 5.45 5.80 -6.24
CA LYS A 41 6.24 5.38 -7.39
C LYS A 41 7.37 6.41 -7.45
N SER A 42 8.24 6.43 -6.47
CA SER A 42 9.37 7.31 -6.30
C SER A 42 10.49 6.32 -6.45
N CYS A 43 10.69 5.97 -7.72
CA CYS A 43 11.68 5.04 -8.26
C CYS A 43 12.18 4.06 -7.19
N GLU A 44 11.51 2.91 -7.06
CA GLU A 44 11.89 1.77 -6.20
C GLU A 44 13.40 1.53 -6.19
N LYS A 45 14.05 1.83 -7.32
CA LYS A 45 15.50 1.91 -7.46
C LYS A 45 15.95 3.34 -7.79
N ASN A 46 17.04 3.77 -7.18
CA ASN A 46 17.61 5.10 -7.40
C ASN A 46 18.11 5.27 -8.85
N CYS A 47 17.77 6.38 -9.51
CA CYS A 47 18.33 6.72 -10.82
C CYS A 47 19.83 7.04 -10.68
N PHE A 48 20.70 6.38 -11.45
CA PHE A 48 22.15 6.51 -11.30
C PHE A 48 22.64 7.88 -11.76
N SER A 49 22.29 8.26 -12.99
CA SER A 49 22.62 9.56 -13.60
C SER A 49 21.36 10.17 -14.23
N GLY A 50 20.44 10.59 -13.36
CA GLY A 50 19.14 11.12 -13.76
C GLY A 50 18.30 11.56 -12.58
N LYS A 51 17.12 12.10 -12.86
CA LYS A 51 16.15 12.54 -11.85
C LYS A 51 14.94 11.62 -11.85
N CYS A 52 14.47 11.25 -10.66
CA CYS A 52 13.21 10.51 -10.54
C CYS A 52 12.04 11.47 -10.65
N MET A 53 11.17 11.26 -11.64
CA MET A 53 9.98 12.09 -11.87
C MET A 53 8.77 11.17 -12.11
N ASN A 54 7.71 11.32 -11.30
CA ASN A 54 6.47 10.53 -11.41
C ASN A 54 6.67 9.00 -11.49
N GLY A 55 7.76 8.47 -10.94
CA GLY A 55 8.07 7.03 -10.96
C GLY A 55 8.85 6.52 -12.15
N SER A 56 9.31 7.41 -13.02
CA SER A 56 10.24 7.11 -14.08
C SER A 56 11.56 7.85 -13.88
N CYS A 57 12.67 7.19 -14.22
CA CYS A 57 13.97 7.85 -14.29
C CYS A 57 14.07 8.67 -15.59
N VAL A 58 14.41 9.95 -15.45
CA VAL A 58 14.74 10.84 -16.56
C VAL A 58 16.26 11.01 -16.57
N CYS A 59 16.92 10.43 -17.57
CA CYS A 59 18.38 10.37 -17.65
C CYS A 59 19.01 11.69 -18.09
N GLU A 60 20.20 11.97 -17.55
CA GLU A 60 21.05 13.05 -18.03
C GLU A 60 21.62 12.74 -19.41
N HIS A 61 22.07 13.78 -20.12
CA HIS A 61 22.64 13.64 -21.45
C HIS A 61 23.78 12.62 -21.47
N GLY A 62 23.62 11.57 -22.27
CA GLY A 62 24.64 10.52 -22.47
C GLY A 62 24.40 9.29 -21.65
N TRP A 63 23.40 9.30 -20.76
CA TRP A 63 22.99 8.17 -19.96
C TRP A 63 21.68 7.58 -20.46
N VAL A 64 21.58 6.26 -20.45
CA VAL A 64 20.45 5.48 -20.95
C VAL A 64 20.20 4.24 -20.07
N GLY A 65 19.05 3.61 -20.27
CA GLY A 65 18.58 2.45 -19.51
C GLY A 65 17.57 2.84 -18.43
N ASP A 66 16.85 1.84 -17.91
CA ASP A 66 15.73 2.04 -16.96
C ASP A 66 16.10 2.85 -15.71
N GLN A 67 17.37 2.82 -15.30
CA GLN A 67 17.92 3.56 -14.16
C GLN A 67 19.06 4.49 -14.58
N CYS A 68 19.19 4.81 -15.86
CA CYS A 68 20.28 5.63 -16.40
C CYS A 68 21.66 5.05 -16.09
N GLN A 69 21.77 3.72 -16.08
CA GLN A 69 22.98 2.99 -15.68
C GLN A 69 24.00 2.81 -16.80
N HIS A 70 23.64 3.11 -18.05
CA HIS A 70 24.52 2.97 -19.20
C HIS A 70 24.93 4.32 -19.74
N CYS A 71 26.24 4.60 -19.76
CA CYS A 71 26.79 5.74 -20.49
C CYS A 71 26.92 5.35 -21.98
N GLN A 72 26.12 5.95 -22.85
CA GLN A 72 26.18 5.71 -24.30
C GLN A 72 27.30 6.51 -24.98
N GLY A 73 27.87 7.52 -24.31
CA GLY A 73 29.15 8.14 -24.67
C GLY A 73 29.31 8.60 -26.12
N ARG A 74 28.22 8.92 -26.83
CA ARG A 74 28.26 9.28 -28.26
C ARG A 74 27.79 10.72 -28.47
N PHE A 75 28.50 11.64 -27.83
CA PHE A 75 28.45 13.05 -28.20
C PHE A 75 29.66 13.35 -29.07
N LYS A 76 29.37 13.82 -30.29
CA LYS A 76 30.35 14.24 -31.30
C LYS A 76 30.41 15.76 -31.31
#